data_AF-A0AA51DVS9-F1
#
_entry.id   AF-A0AA51DVS9-F1
#
_cell.length_a   1.000
_cell.length_b   1.000
_cell.length_c   1.000
_cell.angle_alpha   90.00
_cell.angle_beta   90.00
_cell.angle_gamma   90.00
#
_symmetry.space_group_name_H-M   'P 1'
#
loop_
_entity.id
_entity.type
_entity.pdbx_description
1 polymer ?
#
loop_
_entity_poly.entity_id
_entity_poly.type
_entity_poly.pdbx_seq_one_letter_code
_entity_poly.pdbx_strand_id
1 'polypeptide(L)' 'MINKYDLVKMNDKYFVSEKNKDKVFTVISEPQEVCGTLCVWLDGFRGCYAVDGLTFVANPILNAAGTPIKDNISVVEFSQ' A
#
# COMPACT_ATOMS: atom_id res chain seq x y z
N MET A 1 -0.52 9.27 6.61
CA MET A 1 -0.10 8.05 7.34
C MET A 1 -0.54 6.87 6.49
N ILE A 2 0.33 5.89 6.30
CA ILE A 2 0.01 4.65 5.60
C ILE A 2 -0.35 3.62 6.66
N ASN A 3 -1.52 3.01 6.54
CA ASN A 3 -2.05 2.00 7.45
C ASN A 3 -2.15 0.64 6.76
N LYS A 4 -2.41 -0.40 7.56
CA LYS A 4 -2.75 -1.70 7.04
C LYS A 4 -3.97 -1.59 6.12
N TYR A 5 -3.88 -2.29 4.99
CA TYR A 5 -4.83 -2.35 3.88
C TYR A 5 -4.81 -1.19 2.88
N ASP A 6 -4.07 -0.11 3.13
CA ASP A 6 -3.95 0.99 2.18
C ASP A 6 -3.36 0.52 0.84
N LEU A 7 -3.82 1.14 -0.24
CA LEU A 7 -3.24 0.98 -1.57
C LEU A 7 -2.16 2.03 -1.77
N VAL A 8 -0.95 1.57 -2.05
CA VAL A 8 0.24 2.40 -2.14
C VAL A 8 1.02 2.10 -3.42
N LYS A 9 1.77 3.07 -3.91
CA LYS A 9 2.67 2.94 -5.06
C LYS A 9 4.08 3.34 -4.65
N MET A 10 5.09 2.63 -5.14
CA MET A 10 6.48 3.02 -4.89
C MET A 10 6.78 4.32 -5.64
N ASN A 11 7.40 5.28 -4.95
CA ASN A 11 7.59 6.64 -5.46
C ASN A 11 8.97 6.89 -6.08
N ASP A 12 9.70 5.82 -6.42
CA ASP A 12 11.07 5.86 -6.96
C ASP A 12 12.12 6.55 -6.07
N LYS A 13 11.82 6.83 -4.79
CA LYS A 13 12.82 7.32 -3.82
C LYS A 13 13.94 6.32 -3.56
N TYR A 14 13.61 5.02 -3.59
CA TYR A 14 14.56 3.91 -3.54
C TYR A 14 14.58 3.15 -4.86
N PHE A 15 15.53 2.24 -5.01
CA PHE A 15 15.58 1.38 -6.19
C PHE A 15 14.31 0.51 -6.28
N VAL A 16 13.52 0.73 -7.33
CA VAL A 16 12.33 -0.04 -7.69
C VAL A 16 12.60 -0.72 -9.02
N SER A 17 12.36 -2.02 -9.09
CA SER A 17 12.42 -2.76 -10.35
C SER A 17 11.33 -2.27 -11.30
N GLU A 18 11.59 -2.24 -12.61
CA GLU A 18 10.61 -1.76 -13.60
C GLU A 18 9.25 -2.45 -13.49
N LYS A 19 9.23 -3.73 -13.10
CA LYS A 19 8.01 -4.52 -12.85
C LYS A 19 7.11 -3.98 -11.73
N ASN A 20 7.68 -3.17 -10.84
CA ASN A 20 7.01 -2.64 -9.65
C ASN A 20 6.72 -1.14 -9.74
N LYS A 21 7.33 -0.41 -10.69
CA LYS A 21 7.21 1.05 -10.79
C LYS A 21 5.78 1.53 -11.01
N ASP A 22 4.99 0.79 -11.78
CA ASP A 22 3.58 1.13 -12.06
C ASP A 22 2.58 0.24 -11.32
N LYS A 23 3.07 -0.56 -10.37
CA LYS A 23 2.24 -1.49 -9.63
C LYS A 23 1.72 -0.83 -8.35
N VAL A 24 0.42 -0.94 -8.14
CA VAL A 24 -0.21 -0.63 -6.86
C VAL A 24 -0.08 -1.86 -5.96
N PHE A 25 0.35 -1.63 -4.73
CA PHE A 25 0.52 -2.64 -3.70
C PHE A 25 -0.46 -2.41 -2.57
N THR A 26 -0.96 -3.50 -1.99
CA THR A 26 -1.77 -3.44 -0.77
C THR A 26 -0.86 -3.62 0.44
N VAL A 27 -0.98 -2.75 1.42
CA VAL A 27 -0.26 -2.88 2.69
C VAL A 27 -0.89 -4.00 3.50
N ILE A 28 -0.10 -4.97 3.96
CA ILE A 28 -0.60 -6.14 4.71
C ILE A 28 -0.19 -6.15 6.18
N SER A 29 0.73 -5.26 6.58
CA SER A 29 1.15 -5.11 7.97
C SER A 29 0.89 -3.70 8.47
N GLU A 30 0.80 -3.55 9.79
CA GLU A 30 0.95 -2.23 10.40
C GLU A 30 2.37 -1.68 10.14
N PRO A 31 2.55 -0.35 10.15
CA PRO A 31 3.87 0.25 10.12
C PRO A 31 4.69 -0.18 11.33
N GLN A 32 5.88 -0.71 11.08
CA GLN A 32 6.80 -1.15 12.13
C GLN A 32 8.11 -0.38 12.03
N GLU A 33 8.64 0.04 13.16
CA GLU A 33 9.95 0.67 13.22
C GLU A 33 11.03 -0.42 13.17
N VAL A 34 11.83 -0.40 12.11
CA VAL A 34 12.95 -1.30 11.91
C VAL A 34 14.21 -0.45 11.79
N CYS A 35 15.09 -0.56 12.77
CA CYS A 35 16.36 0.18 12.81
C CYS A 35 16.20 1.71 12.64
N GLY A 36 15.17 2.30 13.25
CA GLY A 36 14.90 3.76 13.18
C GLY A 36 14.18 4.22 11.91
N THR A 37 13.79 3.30 11.02
CA THR A 37 13.00 3.60 9.82
C THR A 37 11.64 2.91 9.89
N LEU A 38 10.58 3.63 9.55
CA LEU A 38 9.23 3.07 9.52
C LEU A 38 9.04 2.28 8.23
N CYS A 39 8.75 0.99 8.35
CA CYS A 39 8.62 0.06 7.24
C CYS A 39 7.28 -0.69 7.28
N VAL A 40 6.76 -1.05 6.10
CA VAL A 40 5.54 -1.85 5.94
C VAL A 40 5.77 -3.03 5.01
N TRP A 41 4.92 -4.04 5.13
CA TRP A 41 4.89 -5.18 4.24
C TRP A 41 3.81 -5.00 3.18
N LEU A 42 4.13 -5.38 1.95
CA LEU A 42 3.28 -5.21 0.78
C LEU A 42 2.89 -6.58 0.21
N ASP A 43 1.63 -6.72 -0.20
CA ASP A 43 1.13 -7.95 -0.81
C ASP A 43 1.85 -8.25 -2.14
N GLY A 44 2.37 -9.46 -2.28
CA GLY A 44 3.15 -9.87 -3.45
C GLY A 44 4.56 -9.25 -3.55
N PHE A 45 5.05 -8.53 -2.54
CA PHE A 45 6.43 -8.05 -2.45
C PHE A 45 7.20 -8.84 -1.39
N ARG A 46 8.37 -9.39 -1.74
CA ARG A 46 9.23 -10.08 -0.77
C ARG A 46 10.09 -9.07 -0.04
N GLY A 47 9.70 -8.73 1.19
CA GLY A 47 10.45 -7.86 2.09
C GLY A 47 9.58 -6.80 2.73
N CYS A 48 10.20 -5.96 3.54
CA CYS A 48 9.60 -4.71 4.01
C CYS A 48 10.08 -3.56 3.13
N TYR A 49 9.25 -2.53 3.00
CA TYR A 49 9.56 -1.33 2.26
C TYR A 49 9.34 -0.11 3.15
N ALA A 50 10.20 0.89 3.00
CA ALA A 50 10.15 2.08 3.84
C ALA A 50 8.92 2.93 3.49
N VAL A 51 8.19 3.38 4.51
CA VAL A 51 6.93 4.12 4.36
C VAL A 51 7.10 5.44 3.61
N ASP A 52 8.26 6.07 3.75
CA ASP A 52 8.62 7.32 3.06
C ASP A 52 8.93 7.15 1.56
N GLY A 53 9.17 5.91 1.12
CA GLY A 53 9.29 5.52 -0.28
C GLY A 53 7.95 5.15 -0.94
N LEU A 54 6.84 5.29 -0.21
CA LEU A 54 5.51 4.92 -0.68
C LEU A 54 4.63 6.17 -0.81
N THR A 55 3.94 6.26 -1.94
CA THR A 55 2.88 7.23 -2.16
C THR A 55 1.54 6.55 -1.94
N PHE A 56 0.73 7.14 -1.06
CA PHE A 56 -0.65 6.73 -0.87
C PHE A 56 -1.46 6.95 -2.15
N VAL A 57 -2.21 5.93 -2.57
CA VAL A 57 -3.07 5.98 -3.77
C VAL A 57 -4.54 6.05 -3.34
N ALA A 58 -4.98 5.10 -2.53
CA ALA A 58 -6.38 5.00 -2.11
C ALA A 58 -6.55 4.16 -0.84
N ASN A 59 -7.66 4.36 -0.15
CA ASN A 59 -8.11 3.48 0.92
C ASN A 59 -8.95 2.35 0.30
N PRO A 60 -8.79 1.10 0.76
CA PRO A 60 -9.69 0.03 0.36
C PRO A 60 -11.09 0.31 0.93
N ILE A 61 -12.11 -0.15 0.22
CA ILE A 61 -13.44 -0.25 0.84
C ILE A 61 -13.37 -1.41 1.84
N LEU A 62 -13.77 -1.14 3.08
CA LEU A 62 -13.84 -2.14 4.14
C LEU A 62 -15.29 -2.62 4.28
N ASN A 63 -15.50 -3.91 4.54
CA ASN A 63 -16.82 -4.41 4.94
C ASN A 63 -17.12 -4.08 6.42
N ALA A 64 -18.31 -4.47 6.90
CA ALA A 64 -18.71 -4.30 8.29
C ALA A 64 -17.78 -4.98 9.33
N ALA A 65 -16.96 -5.94 8.89
CA ALA A 65 -15.95 -6.61 9.72
C ALA A 65 -14.57 -5.92 9.68
N GLY A 66 -14.44 -4.78 8.98
CA GLY A 66 -13.19 -4.04 8.86
C GLY A 66 -12.16 -4.68 7.93
N THR A 67 -12.58 -5.59 7.04
CA THR A 67 -11.67 -6.23 6.07
C THR A 67 -11.88 -5.70 4.65
N PRO A 68 -10.82 -5.59 3.83
CA PRO A 68 -10.96 -5.12 2.45
C PRO A 68 -11.88 -6.02 1.64
N ILE A 69 -12.87 -5.42 0.97
CA ILE A 69 -13.64 -6.13 -0.05
C ILE A 69 -12.74 -6.35 -1.28
N LYS A 70 -12.46 -7.62 -1.60
CA LYS A 70 -11.66 -8.02 -2.78
C LYS A 70 -12.51 -8.17 -4.03
N ASP A 71 -13.82 -7.91 -3.92
CA ASP A 71 -14.73 -7.96 -5.05
C ASP A 71 -14.35 -6.88 -6.06
N ASN A 72 -14.45 -7.26 -7.32
CA ASN A 72 -13.97 -6.60 -8.53
C ASN A 72 -14.68 -5.25 -8.81
N ILE A 73 -14.77 -4.38 -7.81
CA ILE A 73 -15.42 -3.08 -7.88
C ILE A 73 -14.36 -2.10 -8.37
N SER A 74 -14.46 -1.87 -9.68
CA SER A 74 -14.09 -0.65 -10.37
C SER A 74 -14.17 0.55 -9.42
N VAL A 75 -13.03 1.19 -9.23
CA VAL A 75 -12.85 2.61 -8.87
C VAL A 75 -14.21 3.31 -8.68
N VAL A 76 -14.68 3.42 -7.44
CA VAL A 76 -15.75 4.37 -7.13
C VAL A 76 -15.14 5.75 -7.38
N GLU A 77 -15.48 6.31 -8.55
CA GLU A 77 -15.27 7.72 -8.86
C GLU A 77 -15.87 8.52 -7.71
N PHE A 78 -15.01 9.15 -6.91
CA PHE A 78 -15.41 10.33 -6.19
C PHE A 78 -15.58 11.43 -7.24
N SER A 79 -16.80 11.53 -7.79
CA SER A 79 -17.23 12.71 -8.53
C SER A 79 -17.59 13.82 -7.52
N GLN A 80 -16.99 14.99 -7.77
CA GLN A 80 -17.11 16.34 -7.18
C GLN A 80 -18.01 16.58 -5.96
#